data_AF-A0A7C6XKB1-F1
#
_entry.id   AF-A0A7C6XKB1-F1
#
_cell.length_a   1.000
_cell.length_b   1.000
_cell.length_c   1.000
_cell.angle_alpha   90.00
_cell.angle_beta   90.00
_cell.angle_gamma   90.00
#
_symmetry.space_group_name_H-M   'P 1'
#
loop_
_entity.id
_entity.type
_entity.pdbx_description
1 polymer ?
#
loop_
_entity_poly.entity_id
_entity_poly.type
_entity_poly.pdbx_seq_one_letter_code
_entity_poly.pdbx_strand_id
1 'polypeptide(L)'
;MDTAAELRTARVPAVLITLAAVRGHAPREAGAKMIATADDLFGTIGGGNLEMTALTRARELLAERQATPEMLTLRLNDKAPAKYGR
;
A
#
# COMPACT_ATOMS: atom_id res chain seq x y z
N MET A 1 13.92 -13.89 5.54
CA MET A 1 12.89 -13.89 6.59
C MET A 1 11.61 -13.31 6.02
N ASP A 2 10.44 -13.80 6.43
CA ASP A 2 9.13 -13.34 5.95
C ASP A 2 8.61 -12.23 6.89
N THR A 3 8.69 -10.97 6.45
CA THR A 3 8.31 -9.79 7.24
C THR A 3 6.87 -9.86 7.76
N ALA A 4 5.93 -10.44 7.01
CA ALA A 4 4.55 -10.55 7.46
C ALA A 4 4.44 -11.52 8.65
N ALA A 5 5.18 -12.63 8.62
CA ALA A 5 5.24 -13.59 9.72
C ALA A 5 5.89 -12.99 10.98
N GLU A 6 6.94 -12.19 10.81
CA GLU A 6 7.63 -11.49 11.90
C GLU A 6 6.69 -10.49 12.59
N LEU A 7 6.06 -9.61 11.82
CA LEU A 7 5.13 -8.60 12.34
C LEU A 7 3.93 -9.24 13.05
N ARG A 8 3.39 -10.33 12.48
CA ARG A 8 2.30 -11.09 13.10
C ARG A 8 2.73 -11.69 14.44
N THR A 9 3.94 -12.25 14.52
CA THR A 9 4.48 -12.84 15.75
C THR A 9 4.70 -11.77 16.82
N ALA A 10 5.20 -10.60 16.42
CA ALA A 10 5.40 -9.45 17.30
C ALA A 10 4.08 -8.71 17.65
N ARG A 11 2.94 -9.12 17.09
CA ARG A 11 1.63 -8.46 17.22
C ARG A 11 1.65 -6.99 16.83
N VAL A 12 2.44 -6.64 15.82
CA VAL A 12 2.49 -5.29 15.26
C VAL A 12 1.39 -5.14 14.23
N PRO A 13 0.45 -4.17 14.40
CA PRO A 13 -0.54 -3.88 13.39
C PRO A 13 0.11 -3.44 12.08
N ALA A 14 -0.31 -4.05 10.97
CA ALA A 14 0.26 -3.79 9.66
C ALA A 14 -0.81 -3.96 8.57
N VAL A 15 -0.64 -3.26 7.46
CA VAL A 15 -1.45 -3.40 6.25
C VAL A 15 -0.59 -3.96 5.13
N LEU A 16 -1.06 -5.05 4.51
CA LEU A 16 -0.47 -5.60 3.29
C LEU A 16 -1.09 -4.91 2.09
N ILE A 17 -0.25 -4.25 1.31
CA ILE A 17 -0.61 -3.56 0.07
C ILE A 17 -0.15 -4.43 -1.09
N THR A 18 -1.03 -4.68 -2.06
CA THR A 18 -0.71 -5.43 -3.27
C THR A 18 -1.18 -4.64 -4.49
N LEU A 19 -0.29 -4.49 -5.48
CA LEU A 19 -0.68 -3.96 -6.79
C LEU A 19 -1.53 -5.01 -7.50
N ALA A 20 -2.85 -4.87 -7.46
CA ALA A 20 -3.76 -5.90 -7.96
C ALA A 20 -3.79 -5.97 -9.50
N ALA A 21 -3.74 -4.81 -10.16
CA ALA A 21 -3.74 -4.71 -11.61
C ALA A 21 -3.09 -3.40 -12.06
N VAL A 22 -2.55 -3.42 -13.27
CA VAL A 22 -2.03 -2.25 -13.98
C VAL A 22 -2.74 -2.17 -15.32
N ARG A 23 -3.13 -0.97 -15.73
CA ARG A 23 -3.58 -0.69 -17.09
C ARG A 23 -2.65 0.36 -17.71
N GLY A 24 -1.97 0.00 -18.80
CA GLY A 24 -0.94 0.84 -19.44
C GLY A 24 0.47 0.54 -18.91
N HIS A 25 1.41 1.46 -19.10
CA HIS A 25 2.76 1.35 -18.54
C HIS A 25 2.75 1.71 -17.05
N ALA A 26 3.04 0.75 -16.18
CA ALA A 26 3.36 1.01 -14.78
C ALA A 26 4.82 0.68 -14.47
N PRO A 27 5.38 1.27 -13.40
CA PRO A 27 6.74 1.00 -12.96
C PRO A 27 6.96 -0.42 -12.39
N ARG A 28 5.90 -1.16 -12.03
CA ARG A 28 5.96 -2.55 -11.55
C ARG A 28 4.78 -3.36 -12.09
N GLU A 29 5.00 -4.67 -12.17
CA GLU A 29 3.98 -5.65 -12.55
C GLU A 29 2.93 -5.86 -11.45
N ALA A 30 1.73 -6.27 -11.86
CA ALA A 30 0.71 -6.76 -10.93
C ALA A 30 1.29 -7.89 -10.05
N GLY A 31 0.93 -7.87 -8.77
CA GLY A 31 1.44 -8.79 -7.76
C GLY A 31 2.54 -8.22 -6.88
N ALA A 32 3.15 -7.08 -7.21
CA ALA A 32 4.09 -6.37 -6.33
C ALA A 32 3.44 -6.09 -4.96
N LYS A 33 4.24 -6.22 -3.88
CA LYS A 33 3.76 -6.14 -2.49
C LYS A 33 4.59 -5.17 -1.66
N MET A 34 3.91 -4.55 -0.71
CA MET A 34 4.49 -3.68 0.30
C MET A 34 3.72 -3.85 1.61
N ILE A 35 4.38 -3.73 2.75
CA ILE A 35 3.76 -3.76 4.07
C ILE A 35 4.03 -2.43 4.76
N ALA A 36 2.98 -1.81 5.29
CA ALA A 36 3.08 -0.60 6.10
C ALA A 36 2.65 -0.90 7.54
N THR A 37 3.45 -0.45 8.51
CA THR A 37 3.02 -0.33 9.91
C THR A 37 2.72 1.15 10.20
N ALA A 38 2.46 1.49 11.47
CA ALA A 38 2.36 2.89 11.87
C ALA A 38 3.65 3.66 11.54
N ASP A 39 4.81 3.02 11.79
CA ASP A 39 6.11 3.70 11.79
C ASP A 39 7.01 3.28 10.63
N ASP A 40 6.86 2.05 10.13
CA ASP A 40 7.78 1.43 9.17
C ASP A 40 7.11 1.09 7.82
N LEU A 41 7.97 0.90 6.83
CA LEU A 41 7.62 0.48 5.48
C LEU A 41 8.56 -0.63 4.99
N PHE A 42 8.00 -1.70 4.45
CA PHE A 42 8.73 -2.85 3.93
C PHE A 42 8.32 -3.16 2.50
N GLY A 43 9.30 -3.33 1.60
CA GLY A 43 9.04 -3.57 0.18
C GLY A 43 8.59 -2.31 -0.56
N THR A 44 8.16 -2.48 -1.80
CA THR A 44 7.78 -1.40 -2.73
C THR A 44 6.84 -1.97 -3.77
N ILE A 45 5.73 -1.27 -4.03
CA ILE A 45 4.84 -1.57 -5.16
C ILE A 45 5.19 -0.76 -6.42
N GLY A 46 6.19 0.14 -6.31
CA GLY A 46 6.68 1.02 -7.36
C GLY A 46 5.72 2.15 -7.70
N GLY A 47 6.27 3.30 -8.08
CA GLY A 47 5.50 4.40 -8.67
C GLY A 47 5.28 5.64 -7.83
N GLY A 48 6.18 5.91 -6.87
CA GLY A 48 6.35 7.24 -6.27
C GLY A 48 5.07 7.76 -5.62
N ASN A 49 4.28 8.56 -6.35
CA ASN A 49 2.97 9.03 -5.91
C ASN A 49 2.02 7.90 -5.54
N LEU A 50 2.00 6.81 -6.31
CA LEU A 50 1.17 5.64 -6.03
C LEU A 50 1.50 5.04 -4.66
N GLU A 51 2.80 4.90 -4.36
CA GLU A 51 3.28 4.35 -3.10
C GLU A 51 2.94 5.25 -1.93
N MET A 52 3.13 6.55 -2.09
CA MET A 52 2.80 7.53 -1.06
C MET A 52 1.30 7.54 -0.75
N THR A 53 0.43 7.54 -1.76
CA THR A 53 -1.02 7.47 -1.54
C THR A 53 -1.43 6.15 -0.89
N ALA A 54 -0.87 5.02 -1.31
CA ALA A 54 -1.16 3.73 -0.69
C ALA A 54 -0.68 3.65 0.77
N LEU A 55 0.50 4.22 1.07
CA LEU A 55 1.05 4.30 2.43
C LEU A 55 0.19 5.17 3.34
N THR A 56 -0.20 6.36 2.87
CA THR A 56 -1.11 7.23 3.63
C THR A 56 -2.39 6.48 3.97
N ARG A 57 -2.97 5.75 3.02
CA ARG A 57 -4.22 5.02 3.25
C ARG A 57 -4.07 3.89 4.23
N ALA A 58 -3.00 3.12 4.09
CA ALA A 58 -2.67 2.06 5.02
C ALA A 58 -2.58 2.57 6.46
N ARG A 59 -1.96 3.74 6.67
CA ARG A 59 -1.87 4.36 8.00
C ARG A 59 -3.22 4.86 8.52
N GLU A 60 -4.07 5.41 7.64
CA GLU A 60 -5.44 5.76 8.00
C GLU A 60 -6.24 4.52 8.45
N LEU A 61 -6.17 3.41 7.69
CA LEU A 61 -6.82 2.15 8.06
C LEU A 61 -6.36 1.61 9.42
N LEU A 62 -5.06 1.70 9.70
CA LEU A 62 -4.50 1.32 11.01
C LEU A 62 -5.04 2.22 12.13
N ALA A 63 -5.10 3.53 11.91
CA ALA A 63 -5.59 4.50 12.91
C ALA A 63 -7.09 4.33 13.19
N GLU A 64 -7.88 4.07 12.14
CA GLU A 64 -9.33 3.80 12.20
C GLU A 64 -9.64 2.41 12.78
N ARG A 65 -8.64 1.53 12.92
CA ARG A 65 -8.78 0.11 13.29
C ARG A 65 -9.72 -0.64 12.34
N GLN A 66 -9.72 -0.24 11.07
CA GLN A 66 -10.54 -0.85 10.04
C GLN A 66 -9.87 -2.13 9.54
N ALA A 67 -10.53 -3.28 9.75
CA ALA A 67 -10.01 -4.58 9.34
C ALA A 67 -10.53 -5.05 7.97
N THR A 68 -11.46 -4.32 7.37
CA THR A 68 -12.06 -4.67 6.08
C THR A 68 -11.07 -4.34 4.95
N PRO A 69 -10.75 -5.30 4.06
CA PRO A 69 -9.95 -5.01 2.88
C PRO A 69 -10.65 -4.00 1.97
N GLU A 70 -9.88 -3.09 1.39
CA GLU A 70 -10.37 -2.13 0.40
C GLU A 70 -9.55 -2.20 -0.89
N MET A 71 -10.19 -1.79 -1.99
CA MET A 71 -9.55 -1.71 -3.30
C MET A 71 -9.55 -0.27 -3.79
N LEU A 72 -8.36 0.24 -4.08
CA LEU A 72 -8.15 1.61 -4.50
C LEU A 72 -7.67 1.65 -5.95
N THR A 73 -8.39 2.37 -6.81
CA THR A 73 -7.95 2.64 -8.18
C THR A 73 -7.25 3.99 -8.24
N LEU A 74 -5.96 3.99 -8.58
CA LEU A 74 -5.14 5.19 -8.72
C LEU A 74 -4.76 5.41 -10.17
N ARG A 75 -4.80 6.67 -10.61
CA ARG A 75 -4.24 7.06 -11.91
C ARG A 75 -2.77 7.41 -11.71
N LEU A 76 -1.90 6.78 -12.49
CA LEU A 76 -0.49 7.15 -12.60
C LEU A 76 -0.44 8.46 -13.40
N ASN A 77 -0.37 9.58 -12.70
CA ASN A 77 -0.17 10.88 -13.33
C ASN A 77 0.98 11.58 -12.61
N ASP A 78 1.95 12.08 -13.36
CA ASP A 78 3.23 12.59 -12.82
C ASP A 78 3.07 13.84 -11.92
N LYS A 79 1.88 14.44 -11.81
CA LYS A 79 1.65 15.73 -11.13
C LYS A 79 0.36 15.85 -10.31
N ALA A 80 -0.22 14.78 -9.77
CA ALA A 80 -1.40 14.91 -8.91
C ALA A 80 -1.20 14.18 -7.57
N PRO A 81 -1.29 14.86 -6.41
CA PRO A 81 -1.43 14.17 -5.13
C PRO A 81 -2.80 13.50 -5.14
N ALA A 82 -2.82 12.17 -5.30
CA ALA A 82 -4.07 11.42 -5.36
C ALA A 82 -4.69 11.41 -3.96
N LYS A 83 -5.74 12.21 -3.78
CA LYS A 83 -6.62 12.21 -2.62
C LYS A 83 -7.79 11.27 -2.93
N TYR A 84 -7.48 9.97 -3.04
CA TYR A 84 -8.37 8.81 -3.25
C TYR A 84 -9.44 8.95 -4.34
N GLY A 85 -9.22 8.25 -5.46
CA GLY A 85 -10.07 8.27 -6.65
C GLY A 85 -11.48 7.73 -6.38
N ARG A 86 -12.47 8.49 -6.87
CA ARG A 86 -13.91 8.16 -6.88
C ARG A 86 -14.26 7.14 -7.94
#